data_AF-A0A427YMN3-F1
#
_entry.id   AF-A0A427YMN3-F1
#
_cell.length_a   1.000
_cell.length_b   1.000
_cell.length_c   1.000
_cell.angle_alpha   90.00
_cell.angle_beta   90.00
_cell.angle_gamma   90.00
#
_symmetry.space_group_name_H-M   'P 1'
#
loop_
_entity.id
_entity.type
_entity.pdbx_description
1 polymer ?
#
loop_
_entity_poly.entity_id
_entity_poly.type
_entity_poly.pdbx_seq_one_letter_code
_entity_poly.pdbx_strand_id
1 'polypeptide(L)'
;MRSTALIALLPLLATLATARPHDHHHSHKHDRDHGLQRQRKTLSFGPKHGHASFETIDTPVVPLGIDVGGLVDVDPKEVARAFIAHKIGGNEGESFYLREDTYTDPRTLITHIYARQLINGLEVSDGDINVNIDRDGRVLSWGNSFHPGPAPSAFDLDTSSDETEHVCEQLKTTISAHKAELASLKGDEGAWGFVKAAAEMVLGGLGGERKVTDEAQIRKVRQTLKHAKHHYKAVCKGDVAAASSEKMLAPVDALLALLPRVAVDHDLVEDLDHGDFASTPHHSLKPKAAPAEPPTEVISGPGLAKAGVLSDVPARLMYTQTSTGAPRMVWKLDVEMQHNWYEAYLDVATGELLRIVDWANDLSWDTPTGDNKVEAKKGGKQKPLPSPPKKLEPYTYQIFPWGVNDPLTGNLSVVTKPWDTVASPLGWHVIPTSANPWNAKIPGMNVTGNTTTFYTTVGNNVIAHEDWEGQNNYLLNYRPVNDSMVFAYDYGEADGLAPKEYADMVITQLFYTSNMYHDLLYRLGFDEISGNFQVSNHGLGGKGGDPLIANAQDGSGYNK
;
A
#
# COMPACT_ATOMS: atom_id res chain seq x y z
N MET A 1 1.66 23.75 -6.35
CA MET A 1 0.64 23.38 -5.35
C MET A 1 -0.45 22.56 -6.03
N ARG A 2 -0.43 21.23 -5.89
CA ARG A 2 -1.57 20.27 -6.05
C ARG A 2 -1.16 18.78 -6.08
N SER A 3 0.09 18.43 -5.77
CA SER A 3 0.51 17.01 -5.61
C SER A 3 0.07 16.38 -4.28
N THR A 4 -0.34 17.18 -3.29
CA THR A 4 -0.79 16.71 -1.97
C THR A 4 -2.26 16.27 -1.94
N ALA A 5 -3.02 16.48 -3.02
CA ALA A 5 -4.46 16.16 -3.06
C ALA A 5 -4.76 14.72 -3.51
N LEU A 6 -3.84 14.02 -4.18
CA LEU A 6 -4.10 12.65 -4.66
C LEU A 6 -3.99 11.59 -3.54
N ILE A 7 -3.15 11.80 -2.53
CA ILE A 7 -2.96 10.86 -1.42
C ILE A 7 -4.13 10.91 -0.41
N ALA A 8 -4.96 11.95 -0.44
CA ALA A 8 -6.08 12.12 0.48
C ALA A 8 -7.38 11.40 0.08
N LEU A 9 -7.45 10.79 -1.12
CA LEU A 9 -8.68 10.15 -1.62
C LEU A 9 -8.70 8.61 -1.51
N LEU A 10 -7.58 7.98 -1.16
CA LEU A 10 -7.52 6.53 -0.91
C LEU A 10 -8.38 6.04 0.29
N PRO A 11 -8.60 6.79 1.39
CA PRO A 11 -9.44 6.32 2.49
C PRO A 11 -10.96 6.34 2.20
N LEU A 12 -11.40 7.00 1.12
CA LEU A 12 -12.83 7.11 0.75
C LEU A 12 -13.39 5.86 0.05
N LEU A 13 -12.52 4.96 -0.44
CA LEU A 13 -12.96 3.71 -1.08
C LEU A 13 -13.39 2.64 -0.06
N ALA A 14 -12.82 2.65 1.15
CA ALA A 14 -13.14 1.68 2.19
C ALA A 14 -14.52 1.91 2.85
N THR A 15 -15.22 3.01 2.53
CA THR A 15 -16.56 3.31 3.04
C THR A 15 -17.69 2.86 2.13
N LEU A 16 -17.41 2.56 0.86
CA LEU A 16 -18.44 2.33 -0.17
C LEU A 16 -18.95 0.88 -0.24
N ALA A 17 -18.40 -0.04 0.55
CA ALA A 17 -18.78 -1.45 0.57
C ALA A 17 -18.80 -2.07 1.99
N THR A 18 -19.22 -1.33 3.02
CA THR A 18 -19.37 -1.92 4.35
C THR A 18 -20.66 -2.74 4.44
N ALA A 19 -20.58 -4.01 4.05
CA ALA A 19 -21.49 -5.02 4.58
C ALA A 19 -21.06 -5.33 6.03
N ARG A 20 -21.87 -4.97 7.03
CA ARG A 20 -21.65 -5.44 8.40
C ARG A 20 -21.93 -6.96 8.45
N PRO A 21 -20.98 -7.82 8.86
CA PRO A 21 -21.29 -9.20 9.18
C PRO A 21 -22.06 -9.24 10.50
N HIS A 22 -23.19 -9.95 10.54
CA HIS A 22 -23.87 -10.29 11.78
C HIS A 22 -23.33 -11.65 12.30
N ASP A 23 -22.82 -11.66 13.53
CA ASP A 23 -22.48 -12.89 14.27
C ASP A 23 -23.79 -13.66 14.57
N HIS A 24 -24.03 -14.79 13.89
CA HIS A 24 -25.01 -15.75 14.35
C HIS A 24 -24.39 -16.64 15.43
N HIS A 25 -24.88 -16.47 16.65
CA HIS A 25 -24.70 -17.43 17.75
C HIS A 25 -25.13 -18.84 17.33
N HIS A 26 -24.19 -19.65 16.86
CA HIS A 26 -24.31 -21.09 16.96
C HIS A 26 -23.85 -21.52 18.35
N SER A 27 -24.85 -21.89 19.16
CA SER A 27 -24.68 -22.67 20.38
C SER A 27 -24.03 -24.01 20.04
N HIS A 28 -22.71 -24.06 20.00
CA HIS A 28 -21.95 -25.24 20.41
C HIS A 28 -21.41 -24.98 21.81
N LYS A 29 -22.10 -25.57 22.80
CA LYS A 29 -21.55 -25.76 24.14
C LYS A 29 -20.34 -26.69 24.00
N HIS A 30 -19.23 -26.28 24.63
CA HIS A 30 -17.90 -26.89 24.64
C HIS A 30 -16.99 -26.48 23.47
N ASP A 31 -16.49 -25.25 23.52
CA ASP A 31 -15.04 -25.06 23.60
C ASP A 31 -14.75 -23.82 24.45
N ARG A 32 -14.03 -24.03 25.56
CA ARG A 32 -13.36 -22.97 26.29
C ARG A 32 -12.02 -22.79 25.59
N ASP A 33 -11.61 -21.53 25.45
CA ASP A 33 -10.28 -21.10 25.03
C ASP A 33 -10.04 -21.05 23.51
N HIS A 34 -10.22 -19.85 22.94
CA HIS A 34 -9.39 -19.23 21.89
C HIS A 34 -10.14 -17.98 21.42
N GLY A 35 -9.90 -16.86 22.11
CA GLY A 35 -10.30 -15.54 21.61
C GLY A 35 -9.53 -15.24 20.34
N LEU A 36 -10.13 -15.47 19.17
CA LEU A 36 -9.67 -14.94 17.89
C LEU A 36 -9.92 -13.42 17.84
N GLN A 37 -9.16 -12.68 18.65
CA GLN A 37 -8.78 -11.30 18.36
C GLN A 37 -7.33 -11.33 17.85
N ARG A 38 -7.10 -11.89 16.66
CA ARG A 38 -5.81 -11.71 15.98
C ARG A 38 -5.80 -10.32 15.36
N GLN A 39 -5.53 -9.31 16.19
CA GLN A 39 -5.32 -7.94 15.73
C GLN A 39 -4.03 -7.89 14.91
N ARG A 40 -4.13 -7.38 13.68
CA ARG A 40 -3.02 -7.08 12.80
C ARG A 40 -1.90 -6.33 13.54
N LYS A 41 -0.64 -6.70 13.29
CA LYS A 41 0.53 -5.94 13.75
C LYS A 41 0.85 -4.90 12.67
N THR A 42 0.56 -3.63 12.89
CA THR A 42 1.03 -2.57 11.99
C THR A 42 2.47 -2.21 12.34
N LEU A 43 3.38 -2.24 11.35
CA LEU A 43 4.81 -1.96 11.54
C LEU A 43 5.34 -1.10 10.39
N SER A 44 5.51 0.21 10.63
CA SER A 44 6.13 1.11 9.64
C SER A 44 7.10 2.06 10.32
N PHE A 45 8.40 1.86 10.13
CA PHE A 45 9.44 2.78 10.59
C PHE A 45 10.62 2.81 9.62
N GLY A 46 11.27 3.96 9.59
CA GLY A 46 12.49 4.14 8.81
C GLY A 46 13.19 5.44 9.23
N PRO A 47 14.46 5.56 8.90
CA PRO A 47 15.26 6.72 9.24
C PRO A 47 14.74 7.98 8.54
N LYS A 48 14.85 9.11 9.22
CA LYS A 48 14.59 10.43 8.62
C LYS A 48 15.91 11.06 8.23
N HIS A 49 16.08 11.33 6.94
CA HIS A 49 17.32 11.90 6.43
C HIS A 49 17.36 13.42 6.63
N GLY A 50 18.16 13.88 7.58
CA GLY A 50 18.34 15.32 7.85
C GLY A 50 18.97 16.11 6.70
N HIS A 51 19.64 15.43 5.77
CA HIS A 51 20.24 16.03 4.57
C HIS A 51 19.27 16.08 3.38
N ALA A 52 18.09 15.45 3.47
CA ALA A 52 17.11 15.49 2.39
C ALA A 52 16.61 16.93 2.19
N SER A 53 16.57 17.38 0.95
CA SER A 53 16.29 18.76 0.59
C SER A 53 15.35 18.86 -0.61
N PHE A 54 14.67 20.00 -0.70
CA PHE A 54 13.87 20.38 -1.86
C PHE A 54 14.06 21.86 -2.13
N GLU A 55 14.34 22.21 -3.38
CA GLU A 55 14.63 23.57 -3.80
C GLU A 55 13.83 23.91 -5.06
N THR A 56 13.24 25.10 -5.09
CA THR A 56 12.70 25.72 -6.30
C THR A 56 13.76 26.65 -6.90
N ILE A 57 13.96 26.56 -8.21
CA ILE A 57 15.01 27.29 -8.91
C ILE A 57 14.37 28.46 -9.66
N ASP A 58 14.52 29.66 -9.11
CA ASP A 58 13.98 30.89 -9.69
C ASP A 58 14.97 31.57 -10.65
N THR A 59 15.87 30.81 -11.30
CA THR A 59 16.88 31.42 -12.17
C THR A 59 16.26 31.81 -13.52
N PRO A 60 16.39 33.08 -13.96
CA PRO A 60 15.94 33.50 -15.28
C PRO A 60 16.73 32.80 -16.39
N VAL A 61 16.12 32.67 -17.56
CA VAL A 61 16.70 32.02 -18.75
C VAL A 61 18.11 32.56 -19.02
N VAL A 62 19.13 31.72 -18.87
CA VAL A 62 20.45 31.98 -19.46
C VAL A 62 20.56 31.02 -20.64
N PRO A 63 20.40 31.48 -21.89
CA PRO A 63 20.64 30.64 -23.04
C PRO A 63 22.12 30.26 -23.03
N LEU A 64 22.42 28.99 -22.77
CA LEU A 64 23.76 28.46 -22.99
C LEU A 64 24.01 28.37 -24.51
N GLY A 65 24.55 29.46 -25.07
CA GLY A 65 25.46 29.42 -26.21
C GLY A 65 24.87 29.30 -27.63
N ILE A 66 24.82 30.46 -28.30
CA ILE A 66 24.94 30.72 -29.75
C ILE A 66 23.78 30.30 -30.67
N ASP A 67 23.14 31.35 -31.18
CA ASP A 67 22.17 31.43 -32.26
C ASP A 67 22.79 31.08 -33.64
N VAL A 68 22.29 30.01 -34.25
CA VAL A 68 22.25 29.85 -35.71
C VAL A 68 20.94 29.14 -36.11
N GLY A 69 19.82 29.85 -36.11
CA GLY A 69 18.74 29.59 -37.06
C GLY A 69 17.98 28.25 -36.99
N GLY A 70 17.75 27.69 -35.80
CA GLY A 70 16.87 26.54 -35.61
C GLY A 70 16.44 26.37 -34.15
N LEU A 71 15.19 26.00 -33.90
CA LEU A 71 14.72 25.53 -32.58
C LEU A 71 15.61 24.36 -32.16
N VAL A 72 16.48 24.55 -31.16
CA VAL A 72 17.22 23.45 -30.56
C VAL A 72 16.19 22.64 -29.76
N ASP A 73 15.96 21.40 -30.19
CA ASP A 73 15.19 20.43 -29.42
C ASP A 73 16.05 20.05 -28.20
N VAL A 74 15.76 20.66 -27.05
CA VAL A 74 16.50 20.40 -25.82
C VAL A 74 15.89 19.16 -25.18
N ASP A 75 16.62 18.04 -25.18
CA ASP A 75 16.20 16.84 -24.46
C ASP A 75 16.25 17.09 -22.95
N PRO A 76 15.10 17.09 -22.23
CA PRO A 76 15.08 17.31 -20.78
C PRO A 76 15.88 16.24 -20.01
N LYS A 77 16.05 15.03 -20.57
CA LYS A 77 16.86 13.98 -19.93
C LYS A 77 18.34 14.33 -19.96
N GLU A 78 18.84 14.90 -21.05
CA GLU A 78 20.22 15.40 -21.14
C GLU A 78 20.47 16.55 -20.16
N VAL A 79 19.52 17.48 -20.06
CA VAL A 79 19.57 18.56 -19.05
C VAL A 79 19.63 17.98 -17.64
N ALA A 80 18.78 17.00 -17.33
CA ALA A 80 18.74 16.37 -16.02
C ALA A 80 20.05 15.65 -15.68
N ARG A 81 20.61 14.87 -16.63
CA ARG A 81 21.90 14.20 -16.46
C ARG A 81 23.01 15.18 -16.10
N ALA A 82 23.15 16.25 -16.88
CA ALA A 82 24.16 17.27 -16.66
C ALA A 82 23.95 18.01 -15.32
N PHE A 83 22.69 18.35 -15.01
CA PHE A 83 22.33 19.04 -13.77
C PHE A 83 22.65 18.18 -12.53
N ILE A 84 22.20 16.93 -12.52
CA ILE A 84 22.44 16.00 -11.41
C ILE A 84 23.94 15.75 -11.26
N ALA A 85 24.64 15.45 -12.35
CA ALA A 85 26.07 15.16 -12.33
C ALA A 85 26.88 16.33 -11.75
N HIS A 86 26.53 17.57 -12.12
CA HIS A 86 27.14 18.76 -11.55
C HIS A 86 26.84 18.95 -10.06
N LYS A 87 25.60 18.69 -9.63
CA LYS A 87 25.16 18.90 -8.23
C LYS A 87 25.75 17.88 -7.27
N ILE A 88 25.85 16.62 -7.67
CA ILE A 88 26.31 15.53 -6.79
C ILE A 88 27.78 15.18 -6.98
N GLY A 89 28.41 15.63 -8.08
CA GLY A 89 29.79 15.28 -8.41
C GLY A 89 29.98 13.82 -8.83
N GLY A 90 29.08 13.28 -9.67
CA GLY A 90 29.09 11.88 -10.12
C GLY A 90 28.41 11.70 -11.47
N ASN A 91 28.63 10.56 -12.13
CA ASN A 91 28.11 10.30 -13.48
C ASN A 91 26.93 9.31 -13.48
N GLU A 92 26.07 9.42 -14.49
CA GLU A 92 25.05 8.39 -14.75
C GLU A 92 25.73 7.04 -15.08
N GLY A 93 25.16 5.95 -14.59
CA GLY A 93 25.70 4.59 -14.73
C GLY A 93 26.63 4.18 -13.59
N GLU A 94 27.26 5.15 -12.92
CA GLU A 94 28.19 4.91 -11.81
C GLU A 94 27.61 5.36 -10.46
N SER A 95 27.14 6.61 -10.39
CA SER A 95 26.65 7.24 -9.15
C SER A 95 25.13 7.31 -9.09
N PHE A 96 24.45 7.27 -10.24
CA PHE A 96 22.99 7.26 -10.33
C PHE A 96 22.54 6.73 -11.69
N TYR A 97 21.24 6.49 -11.85
CA TYR A 97 20.61 6.34 -13.16
C TYR A 97 19.24 7.00 -13.22
N LEU A 98 18.83 7.45 -14.40
CA LEU A 98 17.47 7.95 -14.61
C LEU A 98 16.49 6.78 -14.68
N ARG A 99 15.48 6.79 -13.81
CA ARG A 99 14.46 5.75 -13.76
C ARG A 99 13.54 5.81 -14.99
N GLU A 100 13.06 4.64 -15.40
CA GLU A 100 12.20 4.48 -16.58
C GLU A 100 10.83 5.16 -16.44
N ASP A 101 10.38 5.43 -15.21
CA ASP A 101 9.15 6.15 -14.88
C ASP A 101 9.29 7.68 -14.92
N THR A 102 10.39 8.18 -15.49
CA THR A 102 10.55 9.58 -15.89
C THR A 102 9.64 9.91 -17.06
N TYR A 103 8.90 11.02 -16.99
CA TYR A 103 7.90 11.37 -18.00
C TYR A 103 7.69 12.86 -18.26
N THR A 104 7.07 13.17 -19.39
CA THR A 104 6.63 14.53 -19.74
C THR A 104 5.12 14.61 -19.70
N ASP A 105 4.58 15.50 -18.87
CA ASP A 105 3.15 15.78 -18.83
C ASP A 105 2.73 16.48 -20.14
N PRO A 106 1.83 15.89 -20.95
CA PRO A 106 1.45 16.44 -22.24
C PRO A 106 0.65 17.74 -22.15
N ARG A 107 0.08 18.08 -20.99
CA ARG A 107 -0.71 19.31 -20.77
C ARG A 107 0.16 20.47 -20.31
N THR A 108 1.05 20.22 -19.36
CA THR A 108 1.93 21.26 -18.81
C THR A 108 3.25 21.38 -19.56
N LEU A 109 3.62 20.35 -20.33
CA LEU A 109 4.92 20.21 -20.99
C LEU A 109 6.09 20.21 -20.00
N ILE A 110 5.82 19.92 -18.73
CA ILE A 110 6.84 19.74 -17.70
C ILE A 110 7.29 18.28 -17.74
N THR A 111 8.59 18.07 -17.76
CA THR A 111 9.21 16.77 -17.60
C THR A 111 9.57 16.53 -16.15
N HIS A 112 9.01 15.46 -15.58
CA HIS A 112 9.28 14.92 -14.26
C HIS A 112 10.36 13.83 -14.40
N ILE A 113 11.57 14.14 -13.96
CA ILE A 113 12.71 13.22 -13.97
C ILE A 113 12.86 12.61 -12.58
N TYR A 114 13.04 11.30 -12.53
CA TYR A 114 13.38 10.57 -11.31
C TYR A 114 14.73 9.87 -11.49
N ALA A 115 15.61 10.00 -10.51
CA ALA A 115 16.92 9.36 -10.51
C ALA A 115 17.14 8.58 -9.23
N ARG A 116 17.74 7.39 -9.35
CA ARG A 116 18.07 6.48 -8.25
C ARG A 116 19.58 6.50 -8.02
N GLN A 117 20.02 6.65 -6.77
CA GLN A 117 21.43 6.61 -6.42
C GLN A 117 22.00 5.19 -6.55
N LEU A 118 23.27 5.12 -6.94
CA LEU A 118 24.07 3.90 -6.95
C LEU A 118 25.29 4.07 -6.05
N ILE A 119 25.55 3.05 -5.25
CA ILE A 119 26.76 2.91 -4.44
C ILE A 119 27.33 1.53 -4.73
N ASN A 120 28.58 1.45 -5.18
CA ASN A 120 29.22 0.18 -5.56
C ASN A 120 28.39 -0.65 -6.57
N GLY A 121 27.63 0.01 -7.45
CA GLY A 121 26.73 -0.62 -8.43
C GLY A 121 25.39 -1.13 -7.87
N LEU A 122 25.12 -0.94 -6.58
CA LEU A 122 23.85 -1.28 -5.94
C LEU A 122 22.99 -0.04 -5.70
N GLU A 123 21.68 -0.19 -5.83
CA GLU A 123 20.73 0.89 -5.57
C GLU A 123 20.73 1.30 -4.09
N VAL A 124 20.49 2.59 -3.84
CA VAL A 124 20.13 3.08 -2.52
C VAL A 124 18.61 3.27 -2.45
N SER A 125 17.93 2.50 -1.60
CA SER A 125 16.47 2.39 -1.55
C SER A 125 15.75 3.69 -1.15
N ASP A 126 16.43 4.57 -0.42
CA ASP A 126 15.98 5.90 -0.01
C ASP A 126 16.81 7.03 -0.62
N GLY A 127 17.72 6.70 -1.55
CA GLY A 127 18.51 7.66 -2.32
C GLY A 127 17.84 8.00 -3.64
N ASP A 128 16.96 9.00 -3.62
CA ASP A 128 16.18 9.45 -4.77
C ASP A 128 16.43 10.94 -5.07
N ILE A 129 16.47 11.27 -6.35
CA ILE A 129 16.40 12.65 -6.85
C ILE A 129 15.16 12.78 -7.73
N ASN A 130 14.43 13.88 -7.56
CA ASN A 130 13.40 14.31 -8.51
C ASN A 130 13.78 15.66 -9.10
N VAL A 131 13.65 15.84 -10.41
CA VAL A 131 13.93 17.10 -11.11
C VAL A 131 12.75 17.43 -12.03
N ASN A 132 12.21 18.64 -11.92
CA ASN A 132 11.14 19.11 -12.79
C ASN A 132 11.71 20.11 -13.79
N ILE A 133 11.56 19.83 -15.08
CA ILE A 133 12.17 20.60 -16.18
C ILE A 133 11.07 21.08 -17.14
N ASP A 134 11.05 22.35 -17.51
CA ASP A 134 10.11 22.85 -18.52
C ASP A 134 10.53 22.50 -19.96
N ARG A 135 9.64 22.76 -20.92
CA ARG A 135 9.88 22.52 -22.35
C ARG A 135 11.09 23.26 -22.95
N ASP A 136 11.56 24.31 -22.28
CA ASP A 136 12.69 25.13 -22.74
C ASP A 136 14.01 24.63 -22.10
N GLY A 137 13.98 23.50 -21.39
CA GLY A 137 15.12 22.90 -20.72
C GLY A 137 15.49 23.55 -19.39
N ARG A 138 14.59 24.32 -18.76
CA ARG A 138 14.87 24.99 -17.48
C ARG A 138 14.48 24.10 -16.33
N VAL A 139 15.38 23.91 -15.38
CA VAL A 139 15.07 23.24 -14.11
C VAL A 139 14.23 24.18 -13.25
N LEU A 140 13.00 23.77 -12.93
CA LEU A 140 12.03 24.50 -12.12
C LEU A 140 12.20 24.20 -10.63
N SER A 141 12.48 22.95 -10.30
CA SER A 141 12.69 22.49 -8.93
C SER A 141 13.41 21.15 -8.93
N TRP A 142 14.03 20.84 -7.80
CA TRP A 142 14.53 19.49 -7.57
C TRP A 142 14.44 19.13 -6.08
N GLY A 143 14.31 17.83 -5.82
CA GLY A 143 14.45 17.26 -4.49
C GLY A 143 15.56 16.21 -4.49
N ASN A 144 16.23 16.07 -3.36
CA ASN A 144 17.40 15.21 -3.20
C ASN A 144 17.41 14.53 -1.83
N SER A 145 17.56 13.21 -1.83
CA SER A 145 17.84 12.40 -0.63
C SER A 145 19.04 11.47 -0.82
N PHE A 146 19.91 11.74 -1.81
CA PHE A 146 21.12 10.95 -2.00
C PHE A 146 22.04 11.07 -0.79
N HIS A 147 22.67 9.95 -0.44
CA HIS A 147 23.74 9.91 0.54
C HIS A 147 24.86 10.90 0.14
N PRO A 148 25.20 11.88 1.00
CA PRO A 148 26.17 12.93 0.67
C PRO A 148 27.63 12.53 0.92
N GLY A 149 27.88 11.38 1.54
CA GLY A 149 29.22 10.91 1.91
C GLY A 149 29.87 9.99 0.88
N PRO A 150 31.12 9.56 1.13
CA PRO A 150 31.81 8.62 0.25
C PRO A 150 31.15 7.23 0.31
N ALA A 151 31.26 6.48 -0.78
CA ALA A 151 30.86 5.08 -0.80
C ALA A 151 31.60 4.28 0.29
N PRO A 152 30.90 3.46 1.08
CA PRO A 152 31.54 2.57 2.05
C PRO A 152 32.39 1.53 1.31
N SER A 153 33.42 1.02 1.99
CA SER A 153 34.18 -0.13 1.51
C SER A 153 33.24 -1.34 1.40
N ALA A 154 33.16 -1.96 0.23
CA ALA A 154 32.31 -3.14 0.00
C ALA A 154 32.72 -4.36 0.86
N PHE A 155 33.92 -4.33 1.47
CA PHE A 155 34.48 -5.41 2.27
C PHE A 155 34.45 -5.15 3.79
N ASP A 156 33.96 -3.98 4.22
CA ASP A 156 33.92 -3.60 5.64
C ASP A 156 32.49 -3.73 6.18
N LEU A 157 32.09 -4.99 6.41
CA LEU A 157 30.74 -5.35 6.86
C LEU A 157 30.60 -5.36 8.40
N ASP A 158 31.70 -5.34 9.15
CA ASP A 158 31.75 -5.73 10.58
C ASP A 158 31.31 -4.66 11.59
N THR A 159 30.87 -3.48 11.15
CA THR A 159 30.49 -2.40 12.08
C THR A 159 29.00 -2.45 12.41
N SER A 160 28.64 -2.34 13.69
CA SER A 160 27.26 -2.06 14.15
C SER A 160 26.73 -0.81 13.45
N SER A 161 25.44 -0.79 13.13
CA SER A 161 24.79 0.38 12.55
C SER A 161 24.48 1.47 13.60
N ASP A 162 24.47 1.12 14.89
CA ASP A 162 23.96 1.89 16.04
C ASP A 162 22.51 2.40 15.87
N GLU A 163 21.86 2.08 14.75
CA GLU A 163 20.53 2.52 14.38
C GLU A 163 19.47 1.82 15.26
N THR A 164 19.64 0.53 15.51
CA THR A 164 18.76 -0.23 16.40
C THR A 164 18.71 0.40 17.78
N GLU A 165 19.87 0.71 18.38
CA GLU A 165 19.94 1.34 19.69
C GLU A 165 19.27 2.73 19.69
N HIS A 166 19.56 3.53 18.66
CA HIS A 166 18.96 4.85 18.47
C HIS A 166 17.42 4.78 18.38
N VAL A 167 16.88 3.91 17.53
CA VAL A 167 15.44 3.70 17.34
C VAL A 167 14.80 3.20 18.64
N CYS A 168 15.47 2.30 19.37
CA CYS A 168 14.98 1.78 20.63
C CYS A 168 14.84 2.86 21.70
N GLU A 169 15.80 3.78 21.83
CA GLU A 169 15.71 4.90 22.77
C GLU A 169 14.59 5.89 22.38
N GLN A 170 14.41 6.17 21.09
CA GLN A 170 13.29 7.00 20.61
C GLN A 170 11.92 6.36 20.92
N LEU A 171 11.80 5.04 20.72
CA LEU A 171 10.57 4.30 21.00
C LEU A 171 10.26 4.26 22.51
N LYS A 172 11.27 4.03 23.37
CA LYS A 172 11.10 4.10 24.83
C LYS A 172 10.59 5.47 25.27
N THR A 173 11.19 6.53 24.74
CA THR A 173 10.80 7.91 25.01
C THR A 173 9.36 8.17 24.57
N THR A 174 9.00 7.76 23.34
CA THR A 174 7.64 7.90 22.79
C THR A 174 6.60 7.15 23.63
N ILE A 175 6.87 5.90 23.98
CA ILE A 175 5.99 5.07 24.83
C ILE A 175 5.78 5.73 26.19
N SER A 176 6.83 6.29 26.77
CA SER A 176 6.78 6.95 28.09
C SER A 176 5.97 8.25 28.03
N ALA A 177 6.15 9.06 26.98
CA ALA A 177 5.36 10.26 26.74
C ALA A 177 3.86 9.95 26.57
N HIS A 178 3.52 8.94 25.77
CA HIS A 178 2.11 8.54 25.55
C HIS A 178 1.46 7.98 26.82
N LYS A 179 2.22 7.27 27.67
CA LYS A 179 1.73 6.83 28.99
C LYS A 179 1.44 8.01 29.90
N ALA A 180 2.30 9.02 29.93
CA ALA A 180 2.10 10.24 30.72
C ALA A 180 0.90 11.05 30.21
N GLU A 181 0.75 11.18 28.89
CA GLU A 181 -0.42 11.82 28.27
C GLU A 181 -1.72 11.10 28.65
N LEU A 182 -1.74 9.76 28.55
CA LEU A 182 -2.88 8.94 28.92
C LEU A 182 -3.25 9.07 30.41
N ALA A 183 -2.25 9.17 31.30
CA ALA A 183 -2.46 9.42 32.72
C ALA A 183 -3.10 10.80 32.95
N SER A 184 -2.60 11.84 32.27
CA SER A 184 -3.16 13.20 32.34
C SER A 184 -4.62 13.27 31.86
N LEU A 185 -4.95 12.54 30.77
CA LEU A 185 -6.30 12.49 30.20
C LEU A 185 -7.28 11.70 31.07
N LYS A 186 -6.80 10.71 31.83
CA LYS A 186 -7.61 9.93 32.76
C LYS A 186 -7.82 10.60 34.11
N GLY A 187 -7.06 11.67 34.40
CA GLY A 187 -7.10 12.35 35.70
C GLY A 187 -6.41 11.57 36.83
N ASP A 188 -5.65 10.53 36.49
CA ASP A 188 -4.95 9.70 37.47
C ASP A 188 -3.51 10.20 37.67
N GLU A 189 -3.37 10.94 38.76
CA GLU A 189 -2.17 11.28 39.56
C GLU A 189 -1.34 12.54 39.27
N GLY A 190 -1.36 13.40 40.28
CA GLY A 190 -0.43 14.50 40.55
C GLY A 190 -0.96 15.34 41.72
N ALA A 191 -0.09 15.95 42.54
CA ALA A 191 -0.42 16.68 43.78
C ALA A 191 -1.58 17.72 43.65
N TRP A 192 -1.91 18.13 42.43
CA TRP A 192 -3.03 19.00 42.10
C TRP A 192 -4.42 18.33 42.15
N GLY A 193 -4.53 17.01 42.01
CA GLY A 193 -5.82 16.28 42.10
C GLY A 193 -6.40 16.28 43.51
N PHE A 194 -5.53 16.13 44.52
CA PHE A 194 -5.91 16.24 45.93
C PHE A 194 -6.26 17.69 46.32
N VAL A 195 -5.52 18.67 45.82
CA VAL A 195 -5.82 20.09 46.05
C VAL A 195 -7.17 20.47 45.44
N LYS A 196 -7.53 19.89 44.29
CA LYS A 196 -8.81 20.15 43.63
C LYS A 196 -9.98 19.48 44.33
N ALA A 197 -9.84 18.22 44.75
CA ALA A 197 -10.85 17.53 45.56
C ALA A 197 -11.06 18.19 46.93
N ALA A 198 -9.98 18.70 47.54
CA ALA A 198 -10.06 19.47 48.78
C ALA A 198 -10.67 20.87 48.56
N ALA A 199 -10.36 21.56 47.47
CA ALA A 199 -10.95 22.85 47.13
C ALA A 199 -12.46 22.75 46.81
N GLU A 200 -12.88 21.67 46.12
CA GLU A 200 -14.29 21.40 45.80
C GLU A 200 -15.11 21.01 47.04
N MET A 201 -14.51 20.38 48.06
CA MET A 201 -15.17 20.15 49.35
C MET A 201 -15.25 21.40 50.25
N VAL A 202 -14.32 22.35 50.12
CA VAL A 202 -14.22 23.52 51.00
C VAL A 202 -15.02 24.72 50.46
N LEU A 203 -15.18 24.86 49.15
CA LEU A 203 -15.82 26.03 48.51
C LEU A 203 -17.22 25.74 47.96
N GLY A 204 -18.06 25.05 48.74
CA GLY A 204 -19.42 24.66 48.35
C GLY A 204 -20.12 25.65 47.42
N GLY A 205 -20.18 25.33 46.12
CA GLY A 205 -20.70 26.25 45.13
C GLY A 205 -20.43 25.88 43.68
N LEU A 206 -21.54 25.55 43.00
CA LEU A 206 -21.80 25.65 41.55
C LEU A 206 -21.20 24.58 40.65
N GLY A 207 -22.09 23.90 39.94
CA GLY A 207 -21.79 22.79 39.05
C GLY A 207 -20.74 23.16 38.01
N GLY A 208 -19.55 22.62 38.17
CA GLY A 208 -18.56 22.58 37.12
C GLY A 208 -19.04 21.62 36.03
N GLU A 209 -19.08 22.10 34.79
CA GLU A 209 -19.15 21.25 33.61
C GLU A 209 -18.20 20.06 33.82
N ARG A 210 -18.78 18.86 33.89
CA ARG A 210 -18.03 17.62 33.82
C ARG A 210 -17.32 17.67 32.48
N LYS A 211 -16.03 18.05 32.45
CA LYS A 211 -15.21 17.97 31.24
C LYS A 211 -15.38 16.56 30.74
N VAL A 212 -16.12 16.43 29.64
CA VAL A 212 -16.30 15.19 28.91
C VAL A 212 -14.87 14.70 28.65
N THR A 213 -14.49 13.60 29.28
CA THR A 213 -13.25 12.90 28.91
C THR A 213 -13.33 12.71 27.41
N ASP A 214 -12.40 13.32 26.68
CA ASP A 214 -12.36 13.20 25.23
C ASP A 214 -11.95 11.75 24.91
N GLU A 215 -12.95 10.86 24.89
CA GLU A 215 -12.78 9.44 24.64
C GLU A 215 -12.10 9.20 23.29
N ALA A 216 -12.28 10.12 22.33
CA ALA A 216 -11.61 10.09 21.04
C ALA A 216 -10.10 10.37 21.19
N GLN A 217 -9.71 11.37 21.98
CA GLN A 217 -8.29 11.59 22.32
C GLN A 217 -7.67 10.39 23.05
N ILE A 218 -8.37 9.84 24.05
CA ILE A 218 -7.91 8.65 24.78
C ILE A 218 -7.73 7.46 23.83
N ARG A 219 -8.66 7.25 22.90
CA ARG A 219 -8.58 6.19 21.88
C ARG A 219 -7.39 6.41 20.95
N LYS A 220 -7.19 7.64 20.45
CA LYS A 220 -6.05 8.00 19.59
C LYS A 220 -4.71 7.77 20.28
N VAL A 221 -4.56 8.19 21.54
CA VAL A 221 -3.33 7.97 22.34
C VAL A 221 -3.10 6.48 22.60
N ARG A 222 -4.16 5.69 22.85
CA ARG A 222 -4.04 4.23 23.00
C ARG A 222 -3.58 3.54 21.71
N GLN A 223 -4.11 3.96 20.56
CA GLN A 223 -3.76 3.39 19.25
C GLN A 223 -2.30 3.68 18.91
N THR A 224 -1.87 4.93 19.03
CA THR A 224 -0.47 5.35 18.83
C THR A 224 0.49 4.68 19.82
N LEU A 225 0.11 4.57 21.09
CA LEU A 225 0.86 3.80 22.10
C LEU A 225 0.99 2.32 21.74
N LYS A 226 -0.07 1.71 21.19
CA LYS A 226 -0.05 0.32 20.73
C LYS A 226 0.93 0.15 19.56
N HIS A 227 0.90 1.05 18.58
CA HIS A 227 1.83 1.04 17.45
C HIS A 227 3.28 1.17 17.92
N ALA A 228 3.57 2.13 18.81
CA ALA A 228 4.91 2.30 19.37
C ALA A 228 5.42 1.05 20.11
N LYS A 229 4.54 0.35 20.84
CA LYS A 229 4.88 -0.92 21.49
C LYS A 229 5.14 -2.05 20.50
N HIS A 230 4.37 -2.13 19.41
CA HIS A 230 4.61 -3.11 18.35
C HIS A 230 5.99 -2.88 17.72
N HIS A 231 6.31 -1.64 17.36
CA HIS A 231 7.64 -1.28 16.84
C HIS A 231 8.73 -1.64 17.83
N TYR A 232 8.56 -1.31 19.12
CA TYR A 232 9.53 -1.66 20.15
C TYR A 232 9.73 -3.17 20.28
N LYS A 233 8.66 -3.97 20.17
CA LYS A 233 8.78 -5.43 20.20
C LYS A 233 9.51 -5.96 18.96
N ALA A 234 9.25 -5.40 17.77
CA ALA A 234 9.86 -5.85 16.53
C ALA A 234 11.36 -5.49 16.43
N VAL A 235 11.74 -4.30 16.90
CA VAL A 235 13.13 -3.79 16.77
C VAL A 235 13.99 -4.13 17.99
N CYS A 236 13.45 -4.00 19.20
CA CYS A 236 14.24 -3.98 20.44
C CYS A 236 14.16 -5.26 21.26
N LYS A 237 13.29 -6.20 20.90
CA LYS A 237 13.11 -7.48 21.60
C LYS A 237 13.38 -8.64 20.64
N GLY A 238 14.65 -8.87 20.35
CA GLY A 238 15.13 -10.08 19.69
C GLY A 238 16.62 -10.19 19.92
N ASP A 239 17.10 -11.37 20.29
CA ASP A 239 18.53 -11.65 20.22
C ASP A 239 18.89 -11.62 18.74
N VAL A 240 19.69 -10.63 18.35
CA VAL A 240 20.35 -10.64 17.06
C VAL A 240 21.28 -11.85 17.13
N ALA A 241 20.90 -12.96 16.49
CA ALA A 241 21.81 -14.08 16.32
C ALA A 241 23.04 -13.50 15.63
N ALA A 242 24.13 -13.30 16.38
CA ALA A 242 25.36 -12.72 15.88
C ALA A 242 25.83 -13.62 14.74
N ALA A 243 25.61 -13.18 13.50
CA ALA A 243 26.15 -13.84 12.34
C ALA A 243 27.66 -13.89 12.54
N SER A 244 28.27 -15.06 12.31
CA SER A 244 29.72 -15.19 12.34
C SER A 244 30.33 -14.13 11.42
N SER A 245 31.19 -13.28 11.98
CA SER A 245 31.77 -12.04 11.44
C SER A 245 32.68 -12.21 10.21
N GLU A 246 32.38 -13.13 9.29
CA GLU A 246 33.20 -13.39 8.11
C GLU A 246 32.41 -13.52 6.80
N LYS A 247 31.06 -13.59 6.84
CA LYS A 247 30.23 -13.75 5.62
C LYS A 247 28.94 -12.96 5.66
N MET A 248 28.61 -12.36 4.52
CA MET A 248 27.31 -11.75 4.24
C MET A 248 26.19 -12.79 4.47
N LEU A 249 25.15 -12.41 5.22
CA LEU A 249 23.97 -13.24 5.47
C LEU A 249 23.33 -13.63 4.14
N ALA A 250 22.91 -14.90 4.03
CA ALA A 250 22.10 -15.32 2.91
C ALA A 250 20.69 -14.72 3.03
N PRO A 251 19.95 -14.55 1.92
CA PRO A 251 18.59 -14.00 2.00
C PRO A 251 17.62 -14.86 2.81
N VAL A 252 17.82 -16.18 2.89
CA VAL A 252 17.06 -17.07 3.80
C VAL A 252 17.34 -16.72 5.26
N ASP A 253 18.60 -16.49 5.64
CA ASP A 253 18.95 -16.09 7.01
C ASP A 253 18.34 -14.74 7.37
N ALA A 254 18.32 -13.79 6.42
CA ALA A 254 17.64 -12.52 6.60
C ALA A 254 16.12 -12.71 6.80
N LEU A 255 15.47 -13.59 6.03
CA LEU A 255 14.06 -13.90 6.23
C LEU A 255 13.81 -14.52 7.62
N LEU A 256 14.63 -15.48 8.05
CA LEU A 256 14.53 -16.09 9.37
C LEU A 256 14.74 -15.08 10.51
N ALA A 257 15.60 -14.08 10.31
CA ALA A 257 15.75 -12.97 11.27
C ALA A 257 14.52 -12.02 11.29
N LEU A 258 13.77 -11.92 10.19
CA LEU A 258 12.57 -11.08 10.08
C LEU A 258 11.32 -11.75 10.67
N LEU A 259 11.08 -13.03 10.38
CA LEU A 259 9.82 -13.72 10.67
C LEU A 259 9.35 -13.61 12.14
N PRO A 260 10.21 -13.79 13.17
CA PRO A 260 9.79 -13.60 14.57
C PRO A 260 9.31 -12.17 14.88
N ARG A 261 9.74 -11.18 14.10
CA ARG A 261 9.39 -9.77 14.30
C ARG A 261 8.02 -9.44 13.72
N VAL A 262 7.66 -10.07 12.59
CA VAL A 262 6.44 -9.76 11.81
C VAL A 262 5.30 -10.75 12.02
N ALA A 263 5.58 -12.02 12.29
CA ALA A 263 4.55 -13.05 12.45
C ALA A 263 3.63 -12.75 13.63
N VAL A 264 2.32 -12.92 13.44
CA VAL A 264 1.32 -12.62 14.49
C VAL A 264 1.48 -13.56 15.69
N ASP A 265 1.74 -14.83 15.40
CA ASP A 265 1.90 -15.90 16.36
C ASP A 265 3.37 -16.35 16.38
N HIS A 266 3.98 -16.31 17.56
CA HIS A 266 5.40 -16.67 17.71
C HIS A 266 5.59 -18.19 17.61
N ASP A 267 4.59 -18.97 17.99
CA ASP A 267 4.62 -20.43 17.97
C ASP A 267 4.72 -20.97 16.53
N LEU A 268 4.25 -20.20 15.53
CA LEU A 268 4.38 -20.54 14.10
C LEU A 268 5.82 -20.45 13.57
N VAL A 269 6.70 -19.77 14.29
CA VAL A 269 8.07 -19.45 13.84
C VAL A 269 9.12 -20.26 14.59
N GLU A 270 8.80 -20.79 15.79
CA GLU A 270 9.74 -21.55 16.62
C GLU A 270 10.17 -22.90 15.98
N ASP A 271 9.37 -23.48 15.09
CA ASP A 271 9.62 -24.77 14.44
C ASP A 271 10.19 -24.66 13.00
N LEU A 272 10.64 -23.48 12.57
CA LEU A 272 11.18 -23.27 11.22
C LEU A 272 12.65 -23.70 11.13
N ASP A 273 12.96 -24.58 10.18
CA ASP A 273 14.34 -24.95 9.86
C ASP A 273 14.81 -24.24 8.58
N HIS A 274 16.11 -23.95 8.48
CA HIS A 274 16.69 -23.39 7.26
C HIS A 274 16.44 -24.30 6.04
N GLY A 275 16.35 -25.62 6.25
CA GLY A 275 16.03 -26.59 5.19
C GLY A 275 14.60 -26.47 4.61
N ASP A 276 13.70 -25.74 5.27
CA ASP A 276 12.33 -25.50 4.77
C ASP A 276 12.26 -24.40 3.69
N PHE A 277 13.38 -23.76 3.39
CA PHE A 277 13.49 -22.65 2.45
C PHE A 277 14.56 -22.91 1.40
N ALA A 278 14.33 -22.40 0.19
CA ALA A 278 15.29 -22.36 -0.89
C ALA A 278 15.34 -20.95 -1.46
N SER A 279 16.54 -20.41 -1.68
CA SER A 279 16.73 -19.16 -2.43
C SER A 279 17.18 -19.47 -3.85
N THR A 280 16.49 -18.90 -4.84
CA THR A 280 16.82 -19.08 -6.26
C THR A 280 17.03 -17.74 -6.95
N PRO A 281 18.21 -17.50 -7.57
CA PRO A 281 18.44 -16.25 -8.31
C PRO A 281 17.60 -16.17 -9.59
N HIS A 282 16.64 -15.26 -9.63
CA HIS A 282 15.91 -14.92 -10.84
C HIS A 282 16.65 -13.83 -11.61
N HIS A 283 17.37 -14.25 -12.64
CA HIS A 283 18.02 -13.35 -13.59
C HIS A 283 17.15 -13.16 -14.83
N SER A 284 16.96 -11.92 -15.25
CA SER A 284 16.45 -11.62 -16.59
C SER A 284 17.60 -11.70 -17.58
N LEU A 285 17.55 -12.61 -18.55
CA LEU A 285 18.49 -12.66 -19.68
C LEU A 285 18.22 -11.59 -20.74
N LYS A 286 17.18 -10.75 -20.57
CA LYS A 286 16.96 -9.62 -21.47
C LYS A 286 18.08 -8.60 -21.26
N PRO A 287 18.67 -8.02 -22.33
CA PRO A 287 19.61 -6.93 -22.20
C PRO A 287 18.97 -5.80 -21.37
N LYS A 288 19.50 -5.54 -20.17
CA LYS A 288 19.20 -4.33 -19.40
C LYS A 288 20.28 -3.31 -19.74
N ALA A 289 19.90 -2.05 -19.97
CA ALA A 289 20.88 -0.97 -20.04
C ALA A 289 21.62 -0.93 -18.69
N ALA A 290 22.94 -0.82 -18.72
CA ALA A 290 23.69 -0.58 -17.50
C ALA A 290 23.26 0.77 -16.90
N PRO A 291 23.11 0.86 -15.57
CA PRO A 291 23.42 -0.16 -14.57
C PRO A 291 22.27 -1.17 -14.40
N ALA A 292 22.59 -2.47 -14.51
CA ALA A 292 21.61 -3.53 -14.34
C ALA A 292 21.55 -3.94 -12.86
N GLU A 293 20.33 -3.94 -12.29
CA GLU A 293 20.07 -4.43 -10.94
C GLU A 293 20.70 -5.82 -10.71
N PRO A 294 21.25 -6.11 -9.52
CA PRO A 294 21.59 -7.49 -9.16
C PRO A 294 20.33 -8.38 -9.28
N PRO A 295 20.50 -9.67 -9.63
CA PRO A 295 19.36 -10.57 -9.78
C PRO A 295 18.57 -10.63 -8.48
N THR A 296 17.25 -10.48 -8.57
CA THR A 296 16.36 -10.71 -7.44
C THR A 296 16.43 -12.18 -7.07
N GLU A 297 16.76 -12.47 -5.82
CA GLU A 297 16.65 -13.82 -5.28
C GLU A 297 15.20 -14.06 -4.87
N VAL A 298 14.64 -15.21 -5.21
CA VAL A 298 13.28 -15.59 -4.82
C VAL A 298 13.39 -16.71 -3.80
N ILE A 299 12.95 -16.42 -2.59
CA ILE A 299 12.86 -17.39 -1.50
C ILE A 299 11.52 -18.11 -1.62
N SER A 300 11.56 -19.44 -1.71
CA SER A 300 10.38 -20.31 -1.78
C SER A 300 10.55 -21.51 -0.84
N GLY A 301 9.46 -22.24 -0.58
CA GLY A 301 9.50 -23.48 0.21
C GLY A 301 8.36 -23.61 1.21
N PRO A 302 8.17 -24.82 1.79
CA PRO A 302 7.08 -25.09 2.73
C PRO A 302 7.15 -24.26 4.02
N GLY A 303 8.33 -23.73 4.38
CA GLY A 303 8.50 -22.89 5.57
C GLY A 303 7.73 -21.57 5.50
N LEU A 304 7.48 -21.03 4.30
CA LEU A 304 6.73 -19.78 4.11
C LEU A 304 5.29 -19.91 4.63
N ALA A 305 4.60 -20.97 4.21
CA ALA A 305 3.23 -21.24 4.64
C ALA A 305 3.15 -21.51 6.16
N LYS A 306 4.13 -22.22 6.73
CA LYS A 306 4.22 -22.43 8.20
C LYS A 306 4.33 -21.09 8.95
N ALA A 307 5.09 -20.14 8.40
CA ALA A 307 5.27 -18.80 8.95
C ALA A 307 4.11 -17.83 8.66
N GLY A 308 3.07 -18.25 7.93
CA GLY A 308 1.94 -17.40 7.55
C GLY A 308 2.23 -16.42 6.41
N VAL A 309 3.26 -16.69 5.60
CA VAL A 309 3.58 -15.97 4.37
C VAL A 309 2.81 -16.60 3.20
N LEU A 310 2.15 -15.78 2.38
CA LEU A 310 1.22 -16.23 1.35
C LEU A 310 1.87 -16.51 -0.01
N SER A 311 2.99 -15.86 -0.29
CA SER A 311 3.69 -15.94 -1.58
C SER A 311 5.18 -16.22 -1.40
N ASP A 312 5.84 -16.59 -2.50
CA ASP A 312 7.30 -16.53 -2.55
C ASP A 312 7.78 -15.10 -2.22
N VAL A 313 8.95 -15.00 -1.57
CA VAL A 313 9.50 -13.73 -1.05
C VAL A 313 10.64 -13.26 -1.95
N PRO A 314 10.47 -12.17 -2.71
CA PRO A 314 11.56 -11.50 -3.40
C PRO A 314 12.54 -10.88 -2.41
N ALA A 315 13.82 -11.16 -2.61
CA ALA A 315 14.94 -10.62 -1.86
C ALA A 315 15.88 -9.88 -2.82
N ARG A 316 16.15 -8.59 -2.54
CA ARG A 316 17.07 -7.76 -3.33
C ARG A 316 18.19 -7.21 -2.47
N LEU A 317 19.41 -7.36 -2.95
CA LEU A 317 20.59 -6.75 -2.33
C LEU A 317 20.67 -5.27 -2.73
N MET A 318 20.69 -4.37 -1.76
CA MET A 318 20.73 -2.93 -1.98
C MET A 318 21.33 -2.21 -0.77
N TYR A 319 21.43 -0.88 -0.84
CA TYR A 319 21.76 -0.02 0.29
C TYR A 319 20.51 0.67 0.83
N THR A 320 20.48 0.97 2.13
CA THR A 320 19.56 1.94 2.75
C THR A 320 20.38 2.85 3.65
N GLN A 321 19.95 4.09 3.85
CA GLN A 321 20.65 5.04 4.71
C GLN A 321 20.16 4.93 6.15
N THR A 322 21.05 5.05 7.14
CA THR A 322 20.67 5.18 8.57
C THR A 322 20.16 6.58 8.90
N SER A 323 19.76 6.83 10.15
CA SER A 323 19.33 8.15 10.62
C SER A 323 20.47 9.19 10.58
N THR A 324 21.73 8.75 10.62
CA THR A 324 22.91 9.62 10.40
C THR A 324 23.19 9.86 8.91
N GLY A 325 22.47 9.17 8.03
CA GLY A 325 22.65 9.20 6.58
C GLY A 325 23.69 8.21 6.08
N ALA A 326 24.31 7.37 6.92
CA ALA A 326 25.33 6.41 6.47
C ALA A 326 24.68 5.24 5.71
N PRO A 327 25.19 4.83 4.53
CA PRO A 327 24.63 3.74 3.76
C PRO A 327 25.02 2.38 4.38
N ARG A 328 24.03 1.49 4.50
CA ARG A 328 24.18 0.11 4.98
C ARG A 328 23.68 -0.86 3.93
N MET A 329 24.45 -1.91 3.67
CA MET A 329 24.05 -2.95 2.74
C MET A 329 22.98 -3.84 3.40
N VAL A 330 21.89 -4.07 2.70
CA VAL A 330 20.70 -4.74 3.22
C VAL A 330 20.10 -5.70 2.21
N TRP A 331 19.44 -6.73 2.72
CA TRP A 331 18.41 -7.46 2.00
C TRP A 331 17.08 -6.72 2.14
N LYS A 332 16.54 -6.22 1.02
CA LYS A 332 15.13 -5.82 0.93
C LYS A 332 14.28 -7.06 0.66
N LEU A 333 13.36 -7.35 1.57
CA LEU A 333 12.41 -8.46 1.49
C LEU A 333 10.98 -7.92 1.32
N ASP A 334 10.28 -8.42 0.31
CA ASP A 334 8.85 -8.13 0.09
C ASP A 334 8.03 -9.34 0.59
N VAL A 335 7.39 -9.20 1.76
CA VAL A 335 6.71 -10.30 2.48
C VAL A 335 5.21 -10.06 2.55
N GLU A 336 4.45 -10.83 1.76
CA GLU A 336 2.99 -10.86 1.78
C GLU A 336 2.48 -11.81 2.87
N MET A 337 1.73 -11.28 3.83
CA MET A 337 1.05 -12.04 4.89
C MET A 337 -0.47 -11.83 4.80
N GLN A 338 -1.24 -12.63 5.55
CA GLN A 338 -2.70 -12.58 5.54
C GLN A 338 -3.33 -11.18 5.68
N HIS A 339 -2.75 -10.27 6.48
CA HIS A 339 -3.29 -8.93 6.72
C HIS A 339 -2.26 -7.81 6.52
N ASN A 340 -1.06 -8.14 6.07
CA ASN A 340 0.06 -7.21 6.01
C ASN A 340 0.84 -7.48 4.74
N TRP A 341 1.37 -6.42 4.15
CA TRP A 341 2.39 -6.55 3.13
C TRP A 341 3.58 -5.72 3.58
N TYR A 342 4.63 -6.42 4.02
CA TYR A 342 5.82 -5.77 4.53
C TYR A 342 6.87 -5.64 3.44
N GLU A 343 7.48 -4.47 3.41
CA GLU A 343 8.72 -4.20 2.72
C GLU A 343 9.77 -3.95 3.82
N ALA A 344 10.64 -4.93 4.06
CA ALA A 344 11.58 -4.95 5.18
C ALA A 344 13.04 -4.89 4.69
N TYR A 345 13.90 -4.20 5.44
CA TYR A 345 15.30 -3.99 5.11
C TYR A 345 16.17 -4.50 6.26
N LEU A 346 16.88 -5.59 6.01
CA LEU A 346 17.73 -6.24 7.01
C LEU A 346 19.20 -6.08 6.67
N ASP A 347 19.99 -5.63 7.63
CA ASP A 347 21.44 -5.50 7.50
C ASP A 347 22.08 -6.86 7.18
N VAL A 348 22.91 -6.90 6.13
CA VAL A 348 23.49 -8.16 5.65
C VAL A 348 24.61 -8.70 6.55
N ALA A 349 25.15 -7.87 7.45
CA ALA A 349 26.20 -8.29 8.37
C ALA A 349 25.62 -8.73 9.71
N THR A 350 24.64 -7.98 10.21
CA THR A 350 24.10 -8.19 11.57
C THR A 350 22.73 -8.88 11.59
N GLY A 351 21.94 -8.80 10.52
CA GLY A 351 20.53 -9.24 10.52
C GLY A 351 19.60 -8.29 11.29
N GLU A 352 20.08 -7.08 11.61
CA GLU A 352 19.29 -6.02 12.20
C GLU A 352 18.21 -5.53 11.24
N LEU A 353 16.99 -5.29 11.74
CA LEU A 353 15.91 -4.69 10.97
C LEU A 353 16.06 -3.16 10.99
N LEU A 354 16.63 -2.59 9.93
CA LEU A 354 16.92 -1.16 9.84
C LEU A 354 15.71 -0.32 9.41
N ARG A 355 14.83 -0.90 8.59
CA ARG A 355 13.63 -0.22 8.07
C ARG A 355 12.56 -1.25 7.74
N ILE A 356 11.30 -0.89 7.96
CA ILE A 356 10.15 -1.67 7.52
C ILE A 356 9.01 -0.74 7.12
N VAL A 357 8.33 -1.05 6.04
CA VAL A 357 7.11 -0.38 5.60
C VAL A 357 6.02 -1.42 5.50
N ASP A 358 4.90 -1.17 6.17
CA ASP A 358 3.68 -1.94 6.01
C ASP A 358 2.74 -1.21 5.05
N TRP A 359 2.51 -1.81 3.88
CA TRP A 359 1.70 -1.24 2.80
C TRP A 359 0.20 -1.32 3.08
N ALA A 360 -0.23 -2.16 4.03
CA ALA A 360 -1.63 -2.21 4.41
C ALA A 360 -1.97 -1.05 5.36
N ASN A 361 -3.21 -0.56 5.33
CA ASN A 361 -3.68 0.49 6.25
C ASN A 361 -5.03 0.09 6.83
N ASP A 362 -5.19 0.26 8.14
CA ASP A 362 -6.45 -0.05 8.82
C ASP A 362 -7.34 1.18 8.82
N LEU A 363 -8.55 1.07 8.26
CA LEU A 363 -9.58 2.07 8.46
C LEU A 363 -10.32 1.76 9.77
N SER A 364 -10.07 2.56 10.81
CA SER A 364 -10.85 2.51 12.05
C SER A 364 -12.04 3.47 11.97
N TRP A 365 -13.26 2.97 12.13
CA TRP A 365 -14.45 3.80 12.27
C TRP A 365 -14.62 4.20 13.74
N ASP A 366 -14.93 5.47 13.97
CA ASP A 366 -15.47 5.90 15.25
C ASP A 366 -16.90 5.38 15.36
N THR A 367 -17.09 4.22 15.99
CA THR A 367 -18.44 3.81 16.41
C THR A 367 -18.93 4.80 17.47
N PRO A 368 -20.08 5.49 17.25
CA PRO A 368 -20.68 6.30 18.29
C PRO A 368 -21.00 5.39 19.48
N THR A 369 -20.46 5.71 20.65
CA THR A 369 -20.69 5.00 21.92
C THR A 369 -22.08 5.30 22.49
N GLY A 370 -23.12 5.13 21.67
CA GLY A 370 -24.52 5.16 22.08
C GLY A 370 -25.07 3.74 22.17
N ASP A 371 -25.67 3.39 23.31
CA ASP A 371 -26.29 2.10 23.67
C ASP A 371 -27.51 1.69 22.79
N ASN A 372 -27.47 1.86 21.47
CA ASN A 372 -28.53 1.38 20.59
C ASN A 372 -28.24 -0.07 20.19
N LYS A 373 -28.64 -1.00 21.06
CA LYS A 373 -28.74 -2.43 20.71
C LYS A 373 -29.75 -2.59 19.58
N VAL A 374 -29.25 -2.84 18.36
CA VAL A 374 -30.08 -3.21 17.22
C VAL A 374 -30.50 -4.67 17.39
N GLU A 375 -31.81 -4.92 17.53
CA GLU A 375 -32.38 -6.26 17.67
C GLU A 375 -32.31 -7.02 16.34
N ALA A 376 -31.62 -8.18 16.32
CA ALA A 376 -31.52 -9.06 15.16
C ALA A 376 -32.77 -9.96 15.03
N LYS A 377 -33.43 -9.95 13.87
CA LYS A 377 -34.51 -10.89 13.51
C LYS A 377 -34.04 -11.88 12.43
N LYS A 378 -34.56 -13.11 12.48
CA LYS A 378 -34.13 -14.26 11.64
C LYS A 378 -34.69 -14.17 10.21
N GLY A 379 -33.81 -14.27 9.21
CA GLY A 379 -34.13 -14.22 7.78
C GLY A 379 -34.49 -15.58 7.14
N GLY A 380 -35.15 -15.52 5.98
CA GLY A 380 -35.49 -16.65 5.11
C GLY A 380 -34.84 -16.53 3.72
N LYS A 381 -34.84 -17.60 2.92
CA LYS A 381 -34.12 -17.69 1.62
C LYS A 381 -34.78 -16.84 0.52
N GLN A 382 -33.98 -16.08 -0.24
CA GLN A 382 -34.46 -15.26 -1.36
C GLN A 382 -34.14 -15.87 -2.74
N LYS A 383 -35.03 -15.60 -3.70
CA LYS A 383 -34.97 -16.01 -5.12
C LYS A 383 -34.60 -14.80 -5.99
N PRO A 384 -34.00 -15.00 -7.17
CA PRO A 384 -33.66 -13.91 -8.09
C PRO A 384 -34.87 -13.03 -8.45
N LEU A 385 -34.61 -11.76 -8.73
CA LEU A 385 -35.60 -10.77 -9.17
C LEU A 385 -36.48 -11.34 -10.30
N PRO A 386 -37.80 -11.11 -10.27
CA PRO A 386 -38.62 -11.30 -11.46
C PRO A 386 -38.09 -10.38 -12.57
N SER A 387 -37.93 -10.94 -13.77
CA SER A 387 -37.36 -10.27 -14.95
C SER A 387 -37.84 -8.81 -15.06
N PRO A 388 -36.92 -7.84 -15.23
CA PRO A 388 -37.31 -6.43 -15.35
C PRO A 388 -38.31 -6.25 -16.50
N PRO A 389 -39.33 -5.39 -16.36
CA PRO A 389 -40.44 -5.24 -17.31
C PRO A 389 -40.04 -4.65 -18.68
N LYS A 390 -38.75 -4.36 -18.90
CA LYS A 390 -38.15 -3.94 -20.17
C LYS A 390 -36.81 -4.67 -20.36
N LYS A 391 -36.53 -5.12 -21.60
CA LYS A 391 -35.23 -5.69 -21.97
C LYS A 391 -34.16 -4.61 -21.79
N LEU A 392 -33.37 -4.71 -20.71
CA LEU A 392 -32.26 -3.80 -20.45
C LEU A 392 -31.20 -3.94 -21.54
N GLU A 393 -30.53 -2.83 -21.87
CA GLU A 393 -29.44 -2.85 -22.84
C GLU A 393 -28.18 -3.50 -22.24
N PRO A 394 -27.32 -4.12 -23.06
CA PRO A 394 -26.01 -4.59 -22.60
C PRO A 394 -25.18 -3.47 -21.95
N TYR A 395 -24.32 -3.86 -21.01
CA TYR A 395 -23.50 -2.97 -20.17
C TYR A 395 -24.33 -2.11 -19.21
N THR A 396 -25.32 -2.73 -18.58
CA THR A 396 -26.19 -2.09 -17.59
C THR A 396 -25.87 -2.60 -16.20
N TYR A 397 -25.85 -1.71 -15.20
CA TYR A 397 -25.51 -1.99 -13.81
C TYR A 397 -26.59 -1.45 -12.88
N GLN A 398 -27.04 -2.24 -11.92
CA GLN A 398 -27.87 -1.78 -10.80
C GLN A 398 -26.98 -1.56 -9.58
N ILE A 399 -26.73 -0.30 -9.24
CA ILE A 399 -25.72 0.12 -8.26
C ILE A 399 -26.15 1.40 -7.53
N PHE A 400 -25.49 1.71 -6.41
CA PHE A 400 -25.46 3.05 -5.85
C PHE A 400 -24.55 3.92 -6.72
N PRO A 401 -25.09 4.98 -7.35
CA PRO A 401 -24.36 5.77 -8.35
C PRO A 401 -23.23 6.59 -7.73
N TRP A 402 -22.26 6.97 -8.55
CA TRP A 402 -21.15 7.83 -8.14
C TRP A 402 -21.66 9.09 -7.42
N GLY A 403 -21.09 9.39 -6.24
CA GLY A 403 -21.52 10.48 -5.37
C GLY A 403 -22.44 10.06 -4.22
N VAL A 404 -23.01 8.85 -4.24
CA VAL A 404 -23.64 8.23 -3.06
C VAL A 404 -22.56 7.54 -2.25
N ASN A 405 -22.39 7.95 -0.99
CA ASN A 405 -21.30 7.45 -0.14
C ASN A 405 -21.58 6.06 0.45
N ASP A 406 -22.84 5.81 0.80
CA ASP A 406 -23.28 4.58 1.45
C ASP A 406 -24.79 4.40 1.27
N PRO A 407 -25.32 3.17 1.47
CA PRO A 407 -26.74 2.86 1.29
C PRO A 407 -27.72 3.71 2.11
N LEU A 408 -27.29 4.33 3.23
CA LEU A 408 -28.15 5.19 4.05
C LEU A 408 -28.31 6.60 3.45
N THR A 409 -27.39 6.99 2.57
CA THR A 409 -27.35 8.35 1.98
C THR A 409 -27.95 8.44 0.59
N GLY A 410 -28.33 7.32 -0.03
CA GLY A 410 -28.90 7.30 -1.37
C GLY A 410 -29.54 5.98 -1.76
N ASN A 411 -30.19 5.95 -2.93
CA ASN A 411 -30.89 4.76 -3.43
C ASN A 411 -30.14 4.13 -4.61
N LEU A 412 -30.43 2.85 -4.87
CA LEU A 412 -29.99 2.16 -6.07
C LEU A 412 -30.54 2.82 -7.34
N SER A 413 -29.74 2.80 -8.37
CA SER A 413 -30.07 3.30 -9.70
C SER A 413 -29.58 2.30 -10.76
N VAL A 414 -30.15 2.38 -11.96
CA VAL A 414 -29.72 1.59 -13.11
C VAL A 414 -28.98 2.52 -14.06
N VAL A 415 -27.72 2.21 -14.34
CA VAL A 415 -26.85 2.98 -15.25
C VAL A 415 -26.41 2.09 -16.42
N THR A 416 -26.34 2.66 -17.62
CA THR A 416 -25.97 1.94 -18.84
C THR A 416 -24.77 2.63 -19.49
N LYS A 417 -23.73 1.86 -19.85
CA LYS A 417 -22.47 2.34 -20.45
C LYS A 417 -21.87 3.56 -19.71
N PRO A 418 -21.62 3.47 -18.40
CA PRO A 418 -21.23 4.62 -17.56
C PRO A 418 -19.79 5.11 -17.76
N TRP A 419 -18.95 4.41 -18.52
CA TRP A 419 -17.52 4.70 -18.65
C TRP A 419 -17.22 5.99 -19.40
N ASP A 420 -16.08 6.59 -19.05
CA ASP A 420 -15.51 7.69 -19.81
C ASP A 420 -14.77 7.15 -21.03
N THR A 421 -15.15 7.57 -22.24
CA THR A 421 -14.55 7.06 -23.50
C THR A 421 -13.12 7.54 -23.74
N VAL A 422 -12.62 8.53 -23.00
CA VAL A 422 -11.22 8.94 -23.04
C VAL A 422 -10.38 8.06 -22.13
N ALA A 423 -10.85 7.82 -20.90
CA ALA A 423 -10.11 7.00 -19.92
C ALA A 423 -10.23 5.49 -20.19
N SER A 424 -11.40 5.05 -20.66
CA SER A 424 -11.76 3.66 -20.94
C SER A 424 -12.28 3.54 -22.39
N PRO A 425 -11.41 3.66 -23.42
CA PRO A 425 -11.82 3.73 -24.82
C PRO A 425 -12.50 2.45 -25.35
N LEU A 426 -12.17 1.29 -24.78
CA LEU A 426 -12.82 0.01 -25.10
C LEU A 426 -13.98 -0.33 -24.16
N GLY A 427 -14.33 0.58 -23.25
CA GLY A 427 -15.20 0.32 -22.10
C GLY A 427 -14.51 -0.52 -21.02
N TRP A 428 -15.27 -0.92 -20.00
CA TRP A 428 -14.70 -1.59 -18.83
C TRP A 428 -14.51 -3.11 -18.96
N HIS A 429 -15.02 -3.76 -20.01
CA HIS A 429 -15.08 -5.24 -20.12
C HIS A 429 -14.23 -5.83 -21.24
N VAL A 430 -13.46 -5.00 -21.93
CA VAL A 430 -12.73 -5.41 -23.14
C VAL A 430 -11.29 -4.97 -23.03
N ILE A 431 -10.38 -5.89 -23.35
CA ILE A 431 -8.95 -5.62 -23.48
C ILE A 431 -8.42 -6.14 -24.83
N PRO A 432 -7.32 -5.59 -25.35
CA PRO A 432 -6.59 -6.23 -26.44
C PRO A 432 -6.11 -7.62 -26.02
N THR A 433 -6.32 -8.65 -26.84
CA THR A 433 -5.92 -10.03 -26.52
C THR A 433 -4.42 -10.16 -26.32
N SER A 434 -3.63 -9.38 -27.05
CA SER A 434 -2.16 -9.33 -26.89
C SER A 434 -1.70 -8.78 -25.55
N ALA A 435 -2.57 -8.05 -24.83
CA ALA A 435 -2.27 -7.47 -23.52
C ALA A 435 -2.77 -8.33 -22.36
N ASN A 436 -3.52 -9.41 -22.61
CA ASN A 436 -3.99 -10.31 -21.55
C ASN A 436 -2.79 -10.95 -20.84
N PRO A 437 -2.51 -10.63 -19.55
CA PRO A 437 -1.34 -11.13 -18.86
C PRO A 437 -1.58 -12.54 -18.28
N TRP A 438 -2.81 -13.05 -18.34
CA TRP A 438 -3.20 -14.28 -17.65
C TRP A 438 -3.27 -15.48 -18.60
N ASN A 439 -2.56 -16.54 -18.23
CA ASN A 439 -2.66 -17.84 -18.91
C ASN A 439 -3.93 -18.61 -18.52
N ALA A 440 -4.57 -18.25 -17.40
CA ALA A 440 -5.78 -18.90 -16.91
C ALA A 440 -7.02 -18.41 -17.66
N LYS A 441 -7.94 -19.34 -17.97
CA LYS A 441 -9.23 -18.98 -18.56
C LYS A 441 -10.20 -18.53 -17.48
N ILE A 442 -10.32 -17.21 -17.30
CA ILE A 442 -11.29 -16.62 -16.37
C ILE A 442 -12.73 -16.97 -16.80
N PRO A 443 -13.63 -17.39 -15.89
CA PRO A 443 -15.05 -17.59 -16.20
C PRO A 443 -15.68 -16.35 -16.84
N GLY A 444 -16.41 -16.53 -17.93
CA GLY A 444 -16.96 -15.41 -18.71
C GLY A 444 -15.98 -14.73 -19.68
N MET A 445 -14.73 -15.21 -19.79
CA MET A 445 -13.78 -14.71 -20.80
C MET A 445 -14.05 -15.34 -22.17
N ASN A 446 -14.14 -14.50 -23.20
CA ASN A 446 -14.26 -14.89 -24.59
C ASN A 446 -13.25 -14.14 -25.47
N VAL A 447 -12.46 -14.87 -26.24
CA VAL A 447 -11.46 -14.30 -27.16
C VAL A 447 -12.04 -14.28 -28.56
N THR A 448 -12.17 -13.09 -29.14
CA THR A 448 -12.68 -12.91 -30.50
C THR A 448 -11.71 -12.03 -31.28
N GLY A 449 -10.96 -12.63 -32.21
CA GLY A 449 -9.93 -11.92 -32.99
C GLY A 449 -8.84 -11.34 -32.10
N ASN A 450 -8.65 -10.02 -32.18
CA ASN A 450 -7.62 -9.28 -31.42
C ASN A 450 -8.12 -8.74 -30.07
N THR A 451 -9.35 -9.08 -29.67
CA THR A 451 -9.96 -8.58 -28.44
C THR A 451 -10.41 -9.72 -27.54
N THR A 452 -10.16 -9.56 -26.25
CA THR A 452 -10.69 -10.42 -25.19
C THR A 452 -11.81 -9.66 -24.51
N THR A 453 -13.01 -10.23 -24.54
CA THR A 453 -14.21 -9.69 -23.89
C THR A 453 -14.51 -10.50 -22.65
N PHE A 454 -14.82 -9.81 -21.55
CA PHE A 454 -15.26 -10.41 -20.32
C PHE A 454 -16.77 -10.18 -20.14
N TYR A 455 -17.53 -11.25 -19.99
CA TYR A 455 -18.95 -11.21 -19.62
C TYR A 455 -19.12 -11.21 -18.10
N THR A 456 -18.19 -10.60 -17.38
CA THR A 456 -18.06 -10.64 -15.91
C THR A 456 -17.31 -9.40 -15.43
N THR A 457 -17.17 -9.18 -14.12
CA THR A 457 -16.52 -8.01 -13.52
C THR A 457 -14.98 -8.01 -13.65
N VAL A 458 -14.48 -8.13 -14.88
CA VAL A 458 -13.06 -8.11 -15.24
C VAL A 458 -12.85 -7.19 -16.44
N GLY A 459 -11.80 -6.39 -16.40
CA GLY A 459 -11.58 -5.32 -17.36
C GLY A 459 -10.13 -4.89 -17.52
N ASN A 460 -9.94 -3.81 -18.27
CA ASN A 460 -8.64 -3.15 -18.39
C ASN A 460 -8.19 -2.57 -17.05
N ASN A 461 -9.10 -2.00 -16.27
CA ASN A 461 -8.73 -1.20 -15.09
C ASN A 461 -8.87 -1.99 -13.78
N VAL A 462 -9.83 -2.92 -13.70
CA VAL A 462 -10.23 -3.59 -12.46
C VAL A 462 -10.57 -5.06 -12.71
N ILE A 463 -10.20 -5.93 -11.77
CA ILE A 463 -10.71 -7.29 -11.60
C ILE A 463 -11.38 -7.40 -10.23
N ALA A 464 -12.71 -7.56 -10.20
CA ALA A 464 -13.47 -7.67 -8.96
C ALA A 464 -14.04 -9.09 -8.78
N HIS A 465 -13.95 -9.60 -7.56
CA HIS A 465 -14.36 -10.96 -7.19
C HIS A 465 -14.61 -11.07 -5.68
N GLU A 466 -15.21 -12.17 -5.23
CA GLU A 466 -15.20 -12.47 -3.79
C GLU A 466 -13.82 -12.96 -3.32
N ASP A 467 -13.47 -12.69 -2.08
CA ASP A 467 -12.29 -13.29 -1.46
C ASP A 467 -12.58 -13.81 -0.05
N TRP A 468 -13.57 -14.68 0.09
CA TRP A 468 -13.99 -15.16 1.41
C TRP A 468 -12.93 -15.96 2.17
N GLU A 469 -11.96 -16.52 1.45
CA GLU A 469 -10.84 -17.27 2.03
C GLU A 469 -9.65 -16.36 2.38
N GLY A 470 -9.65 -15.11 1.90
CA GLY A 470 -8.55 -14.15 2.07
C GLY A 470 -7.25 -14.67 1.44
N GLN A 471 -7.34 -15.26 0.25
CA GLN A 471 -6.21 -15.92 -0.41
C GLN A 471 -5.94 -15.26 -1.77
N ASN A 472 -4.70 -15.39 -2.26
CA ASN A 472 -4.27 -14.76 -3.52
C ASN A 472 -4.76 -15.52 -4.79
N ASN A 473 -5.98 -16.07 -4.79
CA ASN A 473 -6.57 -16.81 -5.92
C ASN A 473 -7.54 -15.96 -6.76
N TYR A 474 -7.25 -14.68 -6.89
CA TYR A 474 -8.13 -13.69 -7.48
C TYR A 474 -8.58 -14.01 -8.91
N LEU A 475 -7.85 -14.81 -9.70
CA LEU A 475 -8.25 -15.12 -11.09
C LEU A 475 -9.46 -16.06 -11.17
N LEU A 476 -9.54 -17.04 -10.26
CA LEU A 476 -10.52 -18.13 -10.33
C LEU A 476 -11.61 -18.02 -9.26
N ASN A 477 -11.47 -17.10 -8.30
CA ASN A 477 -12.51 -16.79 -7.32
C ASN A 477 -13.84 -16.41 -7.98
N TYR A 478 -14.92 -16.59 -7.22
CA TYR A 478 -16.26 -16.40 -7.74
C TYR A 478 -16.54 -14.93 -8.10
N ARG A 479 -17.30 -14.76 -9.17
CA ARG A 479 -17.83 -13.47 -9.64
C ARG A 479 -19.04 -13.70 -10.55
N PRO A 480 -19.96 -12.74 -10.65
CA PRO A 480 -21.12 -12.88 -11.53
C PRO A 480 -20.70 -12.94 -13.01
N VAL A 481 -21.17 -13.95 -13.74
CA VAL A 481 -21.03 -14.06 -15.20
C VAL A 481 -22.39 -13.87 -15.85
N ASN A 482 -22.49 -12.95 -16.80
CA ASN A 482 -23.73 -12.67 -17.52
C ASN A 482 -23.45 -12.34 -19.00
N ASP A 483 -23.80 -13.26 -19.90
CA ASP A 483 -23.61 -13.13 -21.35
C ASP A 483 -24.39 -11.95 -21.97
N SER A 484 -25.45 -11.49 -21.31
CA SER A 484 -26.21 -10.30 -21.73
C SER A 484 -25.58 -8.98 -21.26
N MET A 485 -24.52 -9.04 -20.43
CA MET A 485 -23.85 -7.89 -19.82
C MET A 485 -24.82 -6.97 -19.03
N VAL A 486 -25.82 -7.58 -18.39
CA VAL A 486 -26.77 -6.89 -17.51
C VAL A 486 -26.49 -7.31 -16.07
N PHE A 487 -25.76 -6.48 -15.34
CA PHE A 487 -25.37 -6.69 -13.96
C PHE A 487 -26.39 -6.02 -13.02
N ALA A 488 -27.61 -6.56 -13.00
CA ALA A 488 -28.68 -6.10 -12.14
C ALA A 488 -29.04 -7.21 -11.14
N TYR A 489 -28.57 -7.04 -9.90
CA TYR A 489 -28.69 -8.03 -8.83
C TYR A 489 -29.48 -7.45 -7.67
N ASP A 490 -30.16 -8.32 -6.94
CA ASP A 490 -30.90 -7.93 -5.76
C ASP A 490 -29.96 -7.45 -4.65
N TYR A 491 -30.41 -6.46 -3.90
CA TYR A 491 -29.71 -5.90 -2.75
C TYR A 491 -30.72 -5.77 -1.61
N GLY A 492 -30.70 -6.74 -0.71
CA GLY A 492 -31.50 -6.71 0.51
C GLY A 492 -30.71 -6.09 1.64
N GLU A 493 -30.87 -4.79 1.89
CA GLU A 493 -30.44 -4.23 3.18
C GLU A 493 -31.54 -4.50 4.24
N ALA A 494 -31.11 -4.90 5.44
CA ALA A 494 -31.91 -5.12 6.67
C ALA A 494 -32.71 -6.43 6.88
N ASP A 495 -32.83 -7.35 5.91
CA ASP A 495 -33.62 -8.60 6.09
C ASP A 495 -32.80 -9.84 6.50
N GLY A 496 -31.77 -9.66 7.33
CA GLY A 496 -31.05 -10.79 7.94
C GLY A 496 -30.33 -11.71 6.94
N LEU A 497 -30.02 -11.22 5.73
CA LEU A 497 -29.24 -11.93 4.73
C LEU A 497 -27.76 -11.99 5.17
N ALA A 498 -27.14 -13.16 5.02
CA ALA A 498 -25.70 -13.30 5.20
C ALA A 498 -24.95 -12.55 4.08
N PRO A 499 -23.77 -11.93 4.34
CA PRO A 499 -23.01 -11.19 3.33
C PRO A 499 -22.87 -11.92 1.98
N LYS A 500 -22.59 -13.22 2.02
CA LYS A 500 -22.44 -14.05 0.82
C LYS A 500 -23.69 -14.10 -0.07
N GLU A 501 -24.88 -13.86 0.48
CA GLU A 501 -26.15 -13.95 -0.25
C GLU A 501 -26.39 -12.78 -1.22
N TYR A 502 -25.64 -11.67 -1.08
CA TYR A 502 -25.71 -10.51 -1.98
C TYR A 502 -24.34 -10.18 -2.60
N ALA A 503 -23.46 -11.18 -2.69
CA ALA A 503 -22.10 -11.01 -3.23
C ALA A 503 -22.09 -10.51 -4.69
N ASP A 504 -23.02 -10.97 -5.55
CA ASP A 504 -23.08 -10.52 -6.94
C ASP A 504 -23.28 -9.00 -7.05
N MET A 505 -24.15 -8.43 -6.21
CA MET A 505 -24.36 -6.99 -6.17
C MET A 505 -23.13 -6.26 -5.62
N VAL A 506 -22.51 -6.76 -4.54
CA VAL A 506 -21.32 -6.13 -3.93
C VAL A 506 -20.13 -6.14 -4.89
N ILE A 507 -19.87 -7.26 -5.57
CA ILE A 507 -18.82 -7.36 -6.58
C ILE A 507 -19.10 -6.40 -7.74
N THR A 508 -20.37 -6.31 -8.18
CA THR A 508 -20.79 -5.37 -9.22
C THR A 508 -20.61 -3.90 -8.79
N GLN A 509 -20.98 -3.56 -7.55
CA GLN A 509 -20.80 -2.22 -6.98
C GLN A 509 -19.32 -1.85 -6.89
N LEU A 510 -18.50 -2.76 -6.38
CA LEU A 510 -17.05 -2.57 -6.25
C LEU A 510 -16.41 -2.36 -7.63
N PHE A 511 -16.76 -3.20 -8.60
CA PHE A 511 -16.31 -3.04 -9.99
C PHE A 511 -16.72 -1.69 -10.58
N TYR A 512 -17.98 -1.27 -10.40
CA TYR A 512 -18.48 0.02 -10.88
C TYR A 512 -17.73 1.19 -10.26
N THR A 513 -17.65 1.24 -8.92
CA THR A 513 -17.04 2.35 -8.19
C THR A 513 -15.55 2.48 -8.52
N SER A 514 -14.81 1.37 -8.54
CA SER A 514 -13.38 1.38 -8.86
C SER A 514 -13.10 1.86 -10.28
N ASN A 515 -13.92 1.45 -11.26
CA ASN A 515 -13.77 1.93 -12.63
C ASN A 515 -14.16 3.41 -12.79
N MET A 516 -15.24 3.88 -12.15
CA MET A 516 -15.61 5.30 -12.13
C MET A 516 -14.48 6.16 -11.56
N TYR A 517 -13.82 5.65 -10.52
CA TYR A 517 -12.71 6.36 -9.88
C TYR A 517 -11.46 6.37 -10.76
N HIS A 518 -11.14 5.25 -11.42
CA HIS A 518 -10.12 5.21 -12.46
C HIS A 518 -10.39 6.29 -13.53
N ASP A 519 -11.60 6.33 -14.09
CA ASP A 519 -11.96 7.27 -15.14
C ASP A 519 -11.86 8.74 -14.67
N LEU A 520 -12.24 9.02 -13.43
CA LEU A 520 -12.08 10.33 -12.81
C LEU A 520 -10.59 10.71 -12.63
N LEU A 521 -9.79 9.81 -12.05
CA LEU A 521 -8.37 10.04 -11.82
C LEU A 521 -7.61 10.25 -13.13
N TYR A 522 -7.96 9.50 -14.17
CA TYR A 522 -7.43 9.68 -15.52
C TYR A 522 -7.67 11.10 -16.03
N ARG A 523 -8.89 11.62 -15.90
CA ARG A 523 -9.20 13.02 -16.26
C ARG A 523 -8.39 14.03 -15.46
N LEU A 524 -8.10 13.72 -14.19
CA LEU A 524 -7.29 14.53 -13.28
C LEU A 524 -5.78 14.41 -13.52
N GLY A 525 -5.34 13.57 -14.47
CA GLY A 525 -3.94 13.44 -14.87
C GLY A 525 -3.22 12.20 -14.36
N PHE A 526 -3.92 11.27 -13.72
CA PHE A 526 -3.38 9.94 -13.43
C PHE A 526 -3.61 9.02 -14.64
N ASP A 527 -2.85 9.27 -15.69
CA ASP A 527 -2.85 8.54 -16.95
C ASP A 527 -1.77 7.43 -16.98
N GLU A 528 -1.61 6.75 -18.13
CA GLU A 528 -0.72 5.60 -18.29
C GLU A 528 0.73 5.93 -17.93
N ILE A 529 1.19 7.09 -18.38
CA ILE A 529 2.54 7.58 -18.17
C ILE A 529 2.76 7.95 -16.70
N SER A 530 1.72 8.47 -16.05
CA SER A 530 1.73 8.83 -14.64
C SER A 530 1.58 7.62 -13.69
N GLY A 531 1.56 6.39 -14.23
CA GLY A 531 1.53 5.15 -13.47
C GLY A 531 0.14 4.74 -12.98
N ASN A 532 -0.90 4.96 -13.81
CA ASN A 532 -2.22 4.44 -13.53
C ASN A 532 -2.31 2.90 -13.64
N PHE A 533 -3.41 2.32 -13.17
CA PHE A 533 -3.61 0.87 -13.09
C PHE A 533 -4.38 0.35 -14.30
N GLN A 534 -3.69 -0.28 -15.25
CA GLN A 534 -4.31 -0.81 -16.46
C GLN A 534 -3.60 -2.06 -17.01
N VAL A 535 -4.38 -3.03 -17.51
CA VAL A 535 -3.84 -4.18 -18.24
C VAL A 535 -3.10 -3.73 -19.51
N SER A 536 -3.71 -2.81 -20.27
CA SER A 536 -3.18 -2.29 -21.53
C SER A 536 -3.16 -0.77 -21.51
N ASN A 537 -1.97 -0.21 -21.71
CA ASN A 537 -1.75 1.23 -21.85
C ASN A 537 -1.95 1.74 -23.29
N HIS A 538 -2.44 0.89 -24.20
CA HIS A 538 -2.74 1.25 -25.60
C HIS A 538 -1.59 1.89 -26.39
N GLY A 539 -0.34 1.65 -25.96
CA GLY A 539 0.86 2.26 -26.55
C GLY A 539 1.10 3.71 -26.13
N LEU A 540 0.40 4.22 -25.12
CA LEU A 540 0.52 5.59 -24.61
C LEU A 540 1.71 5.79 -23.67
N GLY A 541 2.45 4.74 -23.32
CA GLY A 541 3.60 4.80 -22.41
C GLY A 541 3.29 4.17 -21.04
N GLY A 542 4.17 4.39 -20.07
CA GLY A 542 4.09 3.73 -18.76
C GLY A 542 4.30 2.22 -18.81
N LYS A 543 3.99 1.54 -17.70
CA LYS A 543 4.07 0.08 -17.56
C LYS A 543 2.67 -0.46 -17.24
N GLY A 544 2.07 -1.19 -18.17
CA GLY A 544 0.78 -1.84 -17.95
C GLY A 544 0.91 -3.26 -17.39
N GLY A 545 -0.21 -3.98 -17.39
CA GLY A 545 -0.32 -5.33 -16.84
C GLY A 545 -0.65 -5.33 -15.35
N ASP A 546 -1.15 -4.21 -14.83
CA ASP A 546 -1.33 -3.92 -13.41
C ASP A 546 -2.74 -3.40 -13.07
N PRO A 547 -3.82 -4.11 -13.47
CA PRO A 547 -5.17 -3.71 -13.06
C PRO A 547 -5.32 -3.79 -11.53
N LEU A 548 -6.26 -3.01 -11.00
CA LEU A 548 -6.65 -3.12 -9.60
C LEU A 548 -7.34 -4.46 -9.33
N ILE A 549 -6.78 -5.26 -8.42
CA ILE A 549 -7.45 -6.44 -7.87
C ILE A 549 -8.33 -5.97 -6.71
N ALA A 550 -9.64 -6.20 -6.84
CA ALA A 550 -10.65 -5.68 -5.93
C ALA A 550 -11.41 -6.83 -5.24
N ASN A 551 -11.00 -7.11 -4.00
CA ASN A 551 -11.54 -8.17 -3.16
C ASN A 551 -12.84 -7.72 -2.48
N ALA A 552 -13.96 -8.32 -2.87
CA ALA A 552 -15.24 -8.14 -2.19
C ALA A 552 -15.37 -9.12 -1.02
N GLN A 553 -15.82 -8.64 0.13
CA GLN A 553 -16.07 -9.47 1.32
C GLN A 553 -14.84 -10.30 1.73
N ASP A 554 -13.67 -9.67 1.66
CA ASP A 554 -12.39 -10.29 1.97
C ASP A 554 -12.39 -10.90 3.37
N GLY A 555 -12.15 -12.21 3.43
CA GLY A 555 -12.20 -13.00 4.65
C GLY A 555 -10.97 -12.89 5.52
N SER A 556 -9.94 -12.18 5.07
CA SER A 556 -8.75 -11.94 5.88
C SER A 556 -9.10 -11.10 7.11
N GLY A 557 -9.87 -10.02 7.01
CA GLY A 557 -10.08 -9.10 8.14
C GLY A 557 -11.52 -8.67 8.34
N TYR A 558 -11.89 -8.43 9.60
CA TYR A 558 -13.15 -7.75 9.94
C TYR A 558 -12.94 -6.73 11.05
N ASN A 559 -13.54 -5.54 10.88
CA ASN A 559 -13.60 -4.52 11.92
C ASN A 559 -14.78 -4.83 12.85
N LYS A 560 -14.51 -5.17 14.11
CA LYS A 560 -15.53 -5.37 15.16
C LYS A 560 -15.83 -4.08 15.92
#